data_AF-A0A847HUB7-F1
#
_entry.id   AF-A0A847HUB7-F1
#
_cell.length_a   1.000
_cell.length_b   1.000
_cell.length_c   1.000
_cell.angle_alpha   90.00
_cell.angle_beta   90.00
_cell.angle_gamma   90.00
#
_symmetry.space_group_name_H-M   'P 1'
#
loop_
_entity.id
_entity.type
_entity.pdbx_description
1 polymer ?
#
loop_
_entity_poly.entity_id
_entity_poly.type
_entity_poly.pdbx_seq_one_letter_code
_entity_poly.pdbx_strand_id
1 'polypeptide(L)'
;MPNEVYEMTHRALSALVSHRAATRVLDAALLATGSDPDSVTVRAMRRLLAGRVRRELSATLPSPGLTRSLKQIADDLYRLQPSHTTLVDLPPPGPGDAQPAPATAEEAAVTPTVVKGPPLTRTTNVTAGSNPTLRAPAPPAELPRELELTEALMTSALRLFGELEPVEQVVIVRDGAVVLERGAGVAAERLPNLVRSTRHLLGRAGRLELFALERAEGMLFVFPVGEGAIVVVTRPNVNIGAVLAARAALEEAA
;
A
#
# COMPACT_ATOMS: atom_id res chain seq x y z
N MET A 1 5.33 -8.66 28.01
CA MET A 1 4.50 -7.51 27.59
C MET A 1 4.73 -7.33 26.12
N PRO A 2 3.69 -7.11 25.29
CA PRO A 2 3.87 -6.96 23.86
C PRO A 2 4.78 -5.76 23.57
N ASN A 3 5.71 -5.93 22.65
CA ASN A 3 6.70 -4.92 22.31
C ASN A 3 6.06 -3.76 21.52
N GLU A 4 6.14 -2.54 22.04
CA GLU A 4 5.56 -1.33 21.43
C GLU A 4 6.07 -1.09 20.00
N VAL A 5 7.33 -1.43 19.71
CA VAL A 5 7.93 -1.33 18.37
C VAL A 5 7.23 -2.27 17.39
N TYR A 6 6.89 -3.49 17.84
CA TYR A 6 6.18 -4.47 17.05
C TYR A 6 4.74 -4.05 16.80
N GLU A 7 3.98 -3.75 17.87
CA GLU A 7 2.57 -3.33 17.81
C GLU A 7 2.37 -2.09 16.93
N MET A 8 3.22 -1.07 17.08
CA MET A 8 3.12 0.13 16.27
C MET A 8 3.44 -0.12 14.79
N THR A 9 4.46 -0.94 14.50
CA THR A 9 4.80 -1.30 13.12
C THR A 9 3.69 -2.13 12.48
N HIS A 10 3.10 -3.06 13.25
CA HIS A 10 1.97 -3.88 12.83
C HIS A 10 0.75 -3.03 12.50
N ARG A 11 0.38 -2.10 13.40
CA ARG A 11 -0.72 -1.15 13.20
C ARG A 11 -0.52 -0.27 11.97
N ALA A 12 0.69 0.24 11.76
CA ALA A 12 1.02 1.07 10.61
C ALA A 12 0.99 0.29 9.28
N LEU A 13 1.48 -0.96 9.26
CA LEU A 13 1.36 -1.84 8.10
C LEU A 13 -0.10 -2.25 7.83
N SER A 14 -0.89 -2.49 8.87
CA SER A 14 -2.32 -2.81 8.78
C SER A 14 -3.19 -1.66 8.22
N ALA A 15 -2.64 -0.44 8.10
CA ALA A 15 -3.27 0.68 7.40
C ALA A 15 -2.93 0.71 5.89
N LEU A 16 -1.88 0.02 5.46
CA LEU A 16 -1.43 -0.06 4.06
C LEU A 16 -1.83 -1.37 3.37
N VAL A 17 -1.92 -2.46 4.14
CA VAL A 17 -2.31 -3.80 3.67
C VAL A 17 -3.32 -4.41 4.66
N SER A 18 -4.00 -5.48 4.27
CA SER A 18 -4.92 -6.17 5.18
C SER A 18 -4.20 -6.65 6.44
N HIS A 19 -4.89 -6.62 7.58
CA HIS A 19 -4.34 -7.01 8.89
C HIS A 19 -3.65 -8.39 8.87
N ARG A 20 -4.26 -9.38 8.20
CA ARG A 20 -3.67 -10.73 8.01
C ARG A 20 -2.38 -10.72 7.18
N ALA A 21 -2.27 -9.83 6.19
CA ALA A 21 -1.04 -9.66 5.41
C ALA A 21 0.06 -8.98 6.22
N ALA A 22 -0.29 -7.97 7.03
CA ALA A 22 0.65 -7.31 7.94
C ALA A 22 1.28 -8.30 8.94
N THR A 23 0.47 -9.11 9.63
CA THR A 23 0.96 -10.18 10.54
C THR A 23 1.89 -11.13 9.80
N ARG A 24 1.41 -11.73 8.69
CA ARG A 24 2.17 -12.76 7.96
C ARG A 24 3.52 -12.27 7.45
N VAL A 25 3.60 -11.03 6.94
CA VAL A 25 4.83 -10.45 6.40
C VAL A 25 5.81 -10.06 7.51
N LEU A 26 5.32 -9.59 8.67
CA LEU A 26 6.17 -9.35 9.84
C LEU A 26 6.73 -10.66 10.41
N ASP A 27 5.89 -11.66 10.66
CA ASP A 27 6.30 -12.97 11.18
C ASP A 27 7.35 -13.63 10.26
N ALA A 28 7.09 -13.65 8.95
CA ALA A 28 8.02 -14.20 7.97
C ALA A 28 9.35 -13.45 7.88
N ALA A 29 9.36 -12.13 8.11
CA ALA A 29 10.58 -11.32 8.13
C ALA A 29 11.38 -11.51 9.44
N LEU A 30 10.69 -11.67 10.56
CA LEU A 30 11.26 -11.89 11.89
C LEU A 30 11.89 -13.29 12.01
N LEU A 31 11.14 -14.34 11.67
CA LEU A 31 11.63 -15.72 11.62
C LEU A 31 12.89 -15.86 10.76
N ALA A 32 12.88 -15.23 9.58
CA ALA A 32 14.02 -15.27 8.67
C ALA A 32 15.27 -14.51 9.14
N THR A 33 15.13 -13.67 10.17
CA THR A 33 16.23 -12.89 10.78
C THR A 33 16.60 -13.45 12.16
N GLY A 34 15.96 -14.54 12.61
CA GLY A 34 16.13 -15.09 13.95
C GLY A 34 15.75 -14.13 15.06
N SER A 35 14.86 -13.17 14.77
CA SER A 35 14.40 -12.14 15.71
C SER A 35 13.02 -12.51 16.25
N ASP A 36 12.83 -12.33 17.55
CA ASP A 36 11.58 -12.63 18.24
C ASP A 36 10.74 -11.35 18.42
N PRO A 37 9.42 -11.35 18.13
CA PRO A 37 8.58 -10.15 18.17
C PRO A 37 8.64 -9.40 19.51
N ASP A 38 8.76 -10.09 20.65
CA ASP A 38 8.81 -9.46 21.97
C ASP A 38 10.15 -8.72 22.23
N SER A 39 11.23 -9.06 21.53
CA SER A 39 12.59 -8.52 21.75
C SER A 39 13.13 -7.63 20.63
N VAL A 40 12.36 -7.36 19.58
CA VAL A 40 12.78 -6.55 18.42
C VAL A 40 13.07 -5.09 18.78
N THR A 41 14.28 -4.64 18.46
CA THR A 41 14.69 -3.23 18.59
C THR A 41 14.26 -2.38 17.40
N VAL A 42 14.11 -1.07 17.60
CA VAL A 42 13.83 -0.08 16.54
C VAL A 42 14.80 -0.22 15.36
N ARG A 43 16.11 -0.40 15.64
CA ARG A 43 17.14 -0.56 14.61
C ARG A 43 16.97 -1.85 13.79
N ALA A 44 16.58 -2.95 14.44
CA ALA A 44 16.24 -4.19 13.74
C ALA A 44 14.99 -4.01 12.87
N MET A 45 13.91 -3.44 13.42
CA MET A 45 12.65 -3.24 12.69
C MET A 45 12.83 -2.34 11.46
N ARG A 46 13.58 -1.22 11.56
CA ARG A 46 13.89 -0.36 10.40
C ARG A 46 14.64 -1.12 9.30
N ARG A 47 15.56 -2.03 9.66
CA ARG A 47 16.30 -2.88 8.70
C ARG A 47 15.37 -3.91 8.03
N LEU A 48 14.39 -4.46 8.74
CA LEU A 48 13.38 -5.35 8.18
C LEU A 48 12.47 -4.62 7.19
N LEU A 49 11.95 -3.44 7.58
CA LEU A 49 11.09 -2.59 6.75
C LEU A 49 11.77 -2.18 5.45
N ALA A 50 12.97 -1.61 5.50
CA ALA A 50 13.72 -1.18 4.31
C ALA A 50 14.24 -2.37 3.46
N GLY A 51 14.41 -3.54 4.08
CA GLY A 51 14.98 -4.74 3.48
C GLY A 51 13.91 -5.70 2.96
N ARG A 52 13.54 -6.68 3.80
CA ARG A 52 12.76 -7.87 3.40
C ARG A 52 11.29 -7.55 3.21
N VAL A 53 10.67 -6.83 4.15
CA VAL A 53 9.25 -6.43 4.08
C VAL A 53 8.97 -5.65 2.80
N ARG A 54 9.82 -4.66 2.46
CA ARG A 54 9.70 -3.92 1.19
C ARG A 54 9.74 -4.83 -0.03
N ARG A 55 10.67 -5.80 -0.11
CA ARG A 55 10.78 -6.71 -1.26
C ARG A 55 9.52 -7.56 -1.40
N GLU A 56 9.06 -8.16 -0.30
CA GLU A 56 7.91 -9.07 -0.28
C GLU A 56 6.59 -8.34 -0.62
N LEU A 57 6.39 -7.13 -0.10
CA LEU A 57 5.27 -6.28 -0.47
C LEU A 57 5.38 -5.78 -1.92
N SER A 58 6.56 -5.38 -2.39
CA SER A 58 6.73 -4.94 -3.78
C SER A 58 6.52 -6.04 -4.83
N ALA A 59 6.71 -7.30 -4.46
CA ALA A 59 6.44 -8.46 -5.32
C ALA A 59 4.95 -8.82 -5.41
N THR A 60 4.15 -8.41 -4.42
CA THR A 60 2.71 -8.73 -4.33
C THR A 60 1.82 -7.55 -4.67
N LEU A 61 2.29 -6.32 -4.46
CA LEU A 61 1.57 -5.07 -4.70
C LEU A 61 2.49 -4.08 -5.47
N PRO A 62 2.33 -3.93 -6.79
CA PRO A 62 3.05 -2.92 -7.59
C PRO A 62 2.44 -1.53 -7.37
N SER A 63 2.45 -1.04 -6.13
CA SER A 63 1.85 0.24 -5.74
C SER A 63 2.88 1.39 -5.78
N PRO A 64 2.73 2.38 -6.69
CA PRO A 64 3.59 3.56 -6.74
C PRO A 64 3.31 4.45 -5.51
N GLY A 65 4.04 4.19 -4.43
CA GLY A 65 3.87 4.88 -3.15
C GLY A 65 4.37 4.06 -1.96
N LEU A 66 4.32 2.73 -2.04
CA LEU A 66 4.64 1.82 -0.94
C LEU A 66 6.05 2.03 -0.36
N THR A 67 7.04 2.31 -1.22
CA THR A 67 8.41 2.65 -0.77
C THR A 67 8.49 3.97 0.02
N ARG A 68 7.65 4.97 -0.31
CA ARG A 68 7.55 6.22 0.46
C ARG A 68 6.90 5.95 1.82
N SER A 69 5.79 5.21 1.85
CA SER A 69 5.06 4.88 3.09
C SER A 69 5.91 4.03 4.05
N LEU A 70 6.60 3.00 3.56
CA LEU A 70 7.51 2.20 4.40
C LEU A 70 8.69 3.01 4.94
N LYS A 71 9.22 3.97 4.15
CA LYS A 71 10.24 4.90 4.63
C LYS A 71 9.68 5.81 5.72
N GLN A 72 8.49 6.35 5.55
CA GLN A 72 7.84 7.20 6.54
C GLN A 72 7.63 6.45 7.86
N ILE A 73 7.10 5.23 7.85
CA ILE A 73 6.97 4.37 9.05
C ILE A 73 8.34 4.16 9.71
N ALA A 74 9.39 3.89 8.92
CA ALA A 74 10.74 3.72 9.44
C ALA A 74 11.35 5.02 10.02
N ASP A 75 10.91 6.19 9.59
CA ASP A 75 11.36 7.49 10.12
C ASP A 75 10.51 7.95 11.31
N ASP A 76 9.22 7.61 11.37
CA ASP A 76 8.34 7.82 12.53
C ASP A 76 8.79 6.94 13.72
N LEU A 77 9.18 5.69 13.46
CA LEU A 77 9.87 4.81 14.41
C LEU A 77 11.16 5.43 15.01
N TYR A 78 11.82 6.34 14.28
CA TYR A 78 13.00 7.05 14.76
C TYR A 78 12.64 8.30 15.58
N ARG A 79 11.57 9.02 15.18
CA ARG A 79 11.05 10.19 15.91
C ARG A 79 10.49 9.83 17.29
N LEU A 80 9.97 8.62 17.43
CA LEU A 80 9.46 8.08 18.69
C LEU A 80 10.57 7.53 19.62
N GLN A 81 11.83 7.91 19.38
CA GLN A 81 12.90 7.84 20.38
C GLN A 81 13.23 9.23 20.98
N PRO A 82 12.38 9.80 21.87
CA PRO A 82 12.89 10.64 22.94
C PRO A 82 13.53 9.76 24.01
N SER A 83 14.79 10.05 24.31
CA SER A 83 15.68 9.38 25.26
C SER A 83 15.02 8.73 26.48
N HIS A 84 15.04 7.40 26.54
CA HIS A 84 15.09 6.68 27.82
C HIS A 84 16.36 5.82 27.93
N THR A 85 17.26 6.34 28.75
CA THR A 85 18.12 5.60 29.68
C THR A 85 19.19 4.69 29.07
N THR A 86 20.34 5.32 28.84
CA THR A 86 21.65 4.80 29.25
C THR A 86 21.59 3.86 30.45
N LEU A 87 21.79 2.56 30.21
CA LEU A 87 22.40 1.64 31.18
C LEU A 87 23.84 1.37 30.70
N VAL A 88 24.62 2.46 30.60
CA VAL A 88 26.07 2.43 30.59
C VAL A 88 26.49 2.85 31.98
N ASP A 89 26.71 1.86 32.83
CA ASP A 89 27.43 1.98 34.09
C ASP A 89 28.90 2.33 33.82
N LEU A 90 29.48 3.33 34.51
CA LEU A 90 30.90 3.70 34.63
C LEU A 90 31.03 5.12 35.28
N PRO A 91 32.18 5.53 35.89
CA PRO A 91 32.99 4.94 36.99
C PRO A 91 33.41 6.09 37.99
N PRO A 92 34.61 6.19 38.63
CA PRO A 92 35.71 5.26 38.98
C PRO A 92 35.89 5.26 40.54
N PRO A 93 37.07 5.26 41.24
CA PRO A 93 38.51 5.06 40.90
C PRO A 93 38.94 3.58 41.02
N GLY A 94 40.19 3.15 40.76
CA GLY A 94 41.42 3.77 40.25
C GLY A 94 42.59 2.78 40.38
N PRO A 95 43.85 3.25 40.43
CA PRO A 95 44.73 3.61 39.32
C PRO A 95 45.51 2.41 38.72
N GLY A 96 46.04 2.55 37.49
CA GLY A 96 46.79 1.50 36.81
C GLY A 96 47.36 1.94 35.45
N ASP A 97 48.45 2.69 35.53
CA ASP A 97 49.33 3.29 34.51
C ASP A 97 49.41 2.78 33.04
N ALA A 98 49.91 3.71 32.21
CA ALA A 98 50.73 3.51 31.01
C ALA A 98 50.07 3.05 29.68
N GLN A 99 49.49 4.03 29.00
CA GLN A 99 49.64 4.18 27.54
C GLN A 99 51.12 4.56 27.23
N PRO A 100 51.79 3.97 26.22
CA PRO A 100 51.86 4.62 24.91
C PRO A 100 51.86 3.70 23.66
N ALA A 101 51.27 4.22 22.58
CA ALA A 101 51.52 3.83 21.17
C ALA A 101 52.76 4.63 20.65
N PRO A 102 53.28 4.51 19.40
CA PRO A 102 52.66 3.97 18.17
C PRO A 102 53.62 3.22 17.19
N ALA A 103 53.25 3.15 15.89
CA ALA A 103 53.93 2.54 14.73
C ALA A 103 53.82 1.00 14.65
N THR A 104 53.78 0.34 13.47
CA THR A 104 54.27 0.72 12.12
C THR A 104 53.31 0.22 11.01
N ALA A 105 53.49 0.69 9.77
CA ALA A 105 52.76 0.25 8.57
C ALA A 105 53.46 -0.92 7.83
N GLU A 106 52.68 -1.67 7.04
CA GLU A 106 52.97 -2.48 5.83
C GLU A 106 51.86 -3.57 5.75
N GLU A 107 50.99 -3.59 4.75
CA GLU A 107 51.20 -3.94 3.34
C GLU A 107 51.49 -5.44 3.12
N ALA A 108 50.44 -6.19 2.79
CA ALA A 108 50.53 -7.45 2.05
C ALA A 108 49.19 -7.72 1.32
N ALA A 109 49.17 -7.59 0.00
CA ALA A 109 48.03 -8.00 -0.81
C ALA A 109 47.95 -9.53 -0.90
N VAL A 110 46.75 -10.10 -0.73
CA VAL A 110 46.50 -11.52 -0.99
C VAL A 110 45.33 -11.66 -1.97
N THR A 111 45.58 -12.41 -3.03
CA THR A 111 44.68 -12.62 -4.18
C THR A 111 43.55 -13.60 -3.87
N PRO A 112 42.38 -13.48 -4.54
CA PRO A 112 41.29 -14.44 -4.40
C PRO A 112 41.58 -15.74 -5.16
N THR A 113 41.75 -16.85 -4.43
CA THR A 113 41.95 -18.18 -5.01
C THR A 113 40.68 -18.68 -5.71
N VAL A 114 40.80 -19.01 -7.00
CA VAL A 114 39.73 -19.63 -7.80
C VAL A 114 39.52 -21.08 -7.35
N VAL A 115 38.34 -21.39 -6.83
CA VAL A 115 37.92 -22.77 -6.55
C VAL A 115 37.04 -23.29 -7.68
N LYS A 116 37.51 -24.34 -8.35
CA LYS A 116 36.86 -25.00 -9.49
C LYS A 116 36.09 -26.22 -8.98
N GLY A 117 34.76 -26.23 -9.14
CA GLY A 117 33.86 -27.31 -8.71
C GLY A 117 32.84 -27.72 -9.80
N PRO A 118 32.24 -28.93 -9.72
CA PRO A 118 31.75 -29.65 -10.91
C PRO A 118 30.34 -29.23 -11.40
N PRO A 119 29.94 -29.60 -12.63
CA PRO A 119 28.65 -29.23 -13.20
C PRO A 119 27.50 -30.02 -12.58
N LEU A 120 26.48 -29.31 -12.09
CA LEU A 120 25.20 -29.93 -11.70
C LEU A 120 24.36 -30.22 -12.95
N THR A 121 24.18 -31.50 -13.25
CA THR A 121 23.28 -32.00 -14.28
C THR A 121 21.83 -31.62 -13.99
N ARG A 122 21.16 -31.09 -15.02
CA ARG A 122 19.74 -30.71 -14.98
C ARG A 122 18.88 -31.97 -15.17
N THR A 123 18.48 -32.63 -14.09
CA THR A 123 17.56 -33.78 -14.13
C THR A 123 16.11 -33.32 -14.12
N THR A 124 15.44 -33.41 -15.27
CA THR A 124 13.99 -33.23 -15.40
C THR A 124 13.26 -34.54 -15.06
N ASN A 125 12.82 -34.69 -13.81
CA ASN A 125 11.91 -35.77 -13.43
C ASN A 125 10.45 -35.33 -13.61
N VAL A 126 9.86 -35.76 -14.73
CA VAL A 126 8.41 -35.79 -14.91
C VAL A 126 7.87 -36.98 -14.10
N THR A 127 7.24 -36.71 -12.96
CA THR A 127 6.47 -37.73 -12.24
C THR A 127 4.99 -37.51 -12.52
N ALA A 128 4.41 -38.40 -13.33
CA ALA A 128 2.97 -38.44 -13.53
C ALA A 128 2.28 -38.82 -12.22
N GLY A 129 1.40 -37.94 -11.72
CA GLY A 129 0.63 -38.15 -10.50
C GLY A 129 -0.82 -37.74 -10.72
N SER A 130 -1.65 -38.74 -11.01
CA SER A 130 -3.13 -38.79 -10.86
C SER A 130 -3.91 -37.49 -11.00
N ASN A 131 -4.62 -37.34 -12.13
CA ASN A 131 -5.66 -36.32 -12.32
C ASN A 131 -6.67 -36.33 -11.15
N PRO A 132 -6.80 -35.25 -10.36
CA PRO A 132 -8.12 -34.92 -9.82
C PRO A 132 -8.98 -34.51 -11.02
N THR A 133 -10.19 -35.06 -11.13
CA THR A 133 -11.17 -34.62 -12.13
C THR A 133 -11.35 -33.11 -12.01
N LEU A 134 -10.81 -32.35 -12.98
CA LEU A 134 -11.01 -30.92 -13.10
C LEU A 134 -12.50 -30.68 -13.33
N ARG A 135 -13.22 -30.45 -12.23
CA ARG A 135 -14.56 -29.91 -12.25
C ARG A 135 -14.48 -28.65 -13.11
N ALA A 136 -15.16 -28.65 -14.25
CA ALA A 136 -15.11 -27.53 -15.18
C ALA A 136 -15.37 -26.24 -14.39
N PRO A 137 -14.60 -25.16 -14.64
CA PRO A 137 -14.90 -23.88 -14.02
C PRO A 137 -16.36 -23.57 -14.32
N ALA A 138 -17.10 -23.11 -13.30
CA ALA A 138 -18.46 -22.63 -13.50
C ALA A 138 -18.46 -21.61 -14.65
N PRO A 139 -19.53 -21.53 -15.46
CA PRO A 139 -19.63 -20.49 -16.48
C PRO A 139 -19.33 -19.14 -15.82
N PRO A 140 -18.62 -18.23 -16.52
CA PRO A 140 -18.25 -16.93 -15.96
C PRO A 140 -19.50 -16.28 -15.40
N ALA A 141 -19.38 -15.73 -14.18
CA ALA A 141 -20.48 -15.06 -13.51
C ALA A 141 -21.13 -14.06 -14.47
N GLU A 142 -22.47 -14.04 -14.45
CA GLU A 142 -23.29 -13.20 -15.31
C GLU A 142 -22.73 -11.77 -15.33
N LEU A 143 -22.62 -11.19 -16.53
CA LEU A 143 -22.03 -9.86 -16.73
C LEU A 143 -22.58 -8.88 -15.69
N PRO A 144 -21.73 -8.17 -14.94
CA PRO A 144 -22.19 -7.29 -13.87
C PRO A 144 -23.19 -6.30 -14.46
N ARG A 145 -24.40 -6.28 -13.88
CA ARG A 145 -25.54 -5.49 -14.35
C ARG A 145 -25.07 -4.08 -14.69
N GLU A 146 -25.45 -3.59 -15.86
CA GLU A 146 -25.08 -2.25 -16.27
C GLU A 146 -25.84 -1.25 -15.39
N LEU A 147 -25.17 -0.77 -14.32
CA LEU A 147 -25.76 0.24 -13.46
C LEU A 147 -26.15 1.46 -14.30
N GLU A 148 -27.43 1.79 -14.29
CA GLU A 148 -27.97 3.00 -14.88
C GLU A 148 -28.08 4.12 -13.84
N LEU A 149 -27.90 5.37 -14.27
CA LEU A 149 -28.13 6.56 -13.44
C LEU A 149 -29.63 6.83 -13.24
N THR A 150 -30.27 5.98 -12.45
CA THR A 150 -31.64 6.14 -11.95
C THR A 150 -31.68 7.20 -10.83
N GLU A 151 -32.84 7.80 -10.60
CA GLU A 151 -33.03 8.81 -9.55
C GLU A 151 -32.69 8.30 -8.14
N ALA A 152 -33.05 7.05 -7.85
CA ALA A 152 -32.70 6.38 -6.60
C ALA A 152 -31.18 6.20 -6.43
N LEU A 153 -30.47 5.82 -7.50
CA LEU A 153 -29.02 5.70 -7.48
C LEU A 153 -28.36 7.07 -7.30
N MET A 154 -28.83 8.10 -8.01
CA MET A 154 -28.32 9.46 -7.90
C MET A 154 -28.47 10.02 -6.48
N THR A 155 -29.65 9.85 -5.87
CA THR A 155 -29.91 10.27 -4.48
C THR A 155 -29.04 9.49 -3.50
N SER A 156 -28.86 8.19 -3.71
CA SER A 156 -28.01 7.34 -2.88
C SER A 156 -26.53 7.73 -2.99
N ALA A 157 -26.03 8.08 -4.18
CA ALA A 157 -24.68 8.58 -4.40
C ALA A 157 -24.43 9.90 -3.66
N LEU A 158 -25.33 10.88 -3.78
CA LEU A 158 -25.22 12.16 -3.06
C LEU A 158 -25.22 11.99 -1.55
N ARG A 159 -25.95 10.99 -1.03
CA ARG A 159 -25.94 10.62 0.39
C ARG A 159 -24.61 9.96 0.78
N LEU A 160 -24.30 8.80 0.21
CA LEU A 160 -23.15 7.96 0.59
C LEU A 160 -21.81 8.70 0.45
N PHE A 161 -21.58 9.41 -0.66
CA PHE A 161 -20.35 10.17 -0.83
C PHE A 161 -20.35 11.47 -0.02
N GLY A 162 -21.50 12.13 0.13
CA GLY A 162 -21.62 13.38 0.90
C GLY A 162 -21.67 13.21 2.43
N GLU A 163 -21.66 11.98 2.94
CA GLU A 163 -21.45 11.64 4.35
C GLU A 163 -19.96 11.43 4.71
N LEU A 164 -19.09 11.30 3.70
CA LEU A 164 -17.64 11.19 3.91
C LEU A 164 -17.05 12.58 4.22
N GLU A 165 -16.58 12.78 5.45
CA GLU A 165 -15.93 14.03 5.92
C GLU A 165 -14.90 14.67 4.95
N PRO A 166 -14.02 13.92 4.23
CA PRO A 166 -13.08 14.53 3.30
C PRO A 166 -13.66 14.88 1.91
N VAL A 167 -14.94 14.58 1.61
CA VAL A 167 -15.59 14.92 0.34
C VAL A 167 -16.10 16.36 0.38
N GLU A 168 -15.63 17.18 -0.55
CA GLU A 168 -16.01 18.59 -0.65
C GLU A 168 -17.11 18.82 -1.69
N GLN A 169 -17.19 17.96 -2.71
CA GLN A 169 -18.17 18.07 -3.78
C GLN A 169 -18.50 16.69 -4.36
N VAL A 170 -19.77 16.46 -4.66
CA VAL A 170 -20.27 15.34 -5.45
C VAL A 170 -21.08 15.91 -6.61
N VAL A 171 -20.73 15.54 -7.84
CA VAL A 171 -21.40 16.02 -9.05
C VAL A 171 -21.79 14.83 -9.91
N ILE A 172 -23.04 14.80 -10.36
CA ILE A 172 -23.57 13.74 -11.21
C ILE A 172 -23.71 14.29 -12.63
N VAL A 173 -23.00 13.66 -13.55
CA VAL A 173 -22.99 14.00 -14.97
C VAL A 173 -23.75 12.92 -15.74
N ARG A 174 -24.70 13.33 -16.58
CA ARG A 174 -25.47 12.46 -17.47
C ARG A 174 -25.69 13.19 -18.79
N ASP A 175 -25.63 12.47 -19.91
CA ASP A 175 -25.93 13.01 -21.25
C ASP A 175 -25.12 14.28 -21.63
N GLY A 176 -23.93 14.44 -21.04
CA GLY A 176 -23.05 15.60 -21.25
C GLY A 176 -23.41 16.86 -20.43
N ALA A 177 -24.33 16.77 -19.48
CA ALA A 177 -24.71 17.86 -18.57
C ALA A 177 -24.53 17.46 -17.09
N VAL A 178 -24.39 18.45 -16.23
CA VAL A 178 -24.52 18.26 -14.77
C VAL A 178 -26.01 18.19 -14.45
N VAL A 179 -26.45 17.09 -13.83
CA VAL A 179 -27.85 16.88 -13.41
C VAL A 179 -28.04 17.26 -11.95
N LEU A 180 -27.07 16.90 -11.10
CA LEU A 180 -27.12 17.15 -9.66
C LEU A 180 -25.72 17.49 -9.14
N GLU A 181 -25.69 18.35 -8.13
CA GLU A 181 -24.48 18.82 -7.46
C GLU A 181 -24.74 18.97 -5.96
N ARG A 182 -23.76 18.56 -5.14
CA ARG A 182 -23.74 18.78 -3.69
C ARG A 182 -22.34 19.24 -3.29
N GLY A 183 -22.24 20.31 -2.50
CA GLY A 183 -20.95 20.86 -2.03
C GLY A 183 -20.31 21.81 -3.05
N ALA A 184 -19.01 22.07 -2.89
CA ALA A 184 -18.25 22.97 -3.76
C ALA A 184 -16.75 22.61 -3.73
N GLY A 185 -16.08 22.69 -4.88
CA GLY A 185 -14.63 22.46 -4.97
C GLY A 185 -14.04 22.73 -6.36
N VAL A 186 -14.66 22.19 -7.42
CA VAL A 186 -14.30 22.45 -8.82
C VAL A 186 -15.48 23.03 -9.59
N ALA A 187 -15.19 23.77 -10.66
CA ALA A 187 -16.22 24.30 -11.57
C ALA A 187 -16.98 23.14 -12.26
N ALA A 188 -18.20 22.86 -11.79
CA ALA A 188 -19.02 21.74 -12.24
C ALA A 188 -19.28 21.78 -13.76
N GLU A 189 -19.41 22.97 -14.34
CA GLU A 189 -19.49 23.26 -15.78
C GLU A 189 -18.42 22.55 -16.64
N ARG A 190 -17.22 22.33 -16.08
CA ARG A 190 -16.08 21.71 -16.78
C ARG A 190 -16.08 20.19 -16.69
N LEU A 191 -16.82 19.61 -15.74
CA LEU A 191 -16.81 18.17 -15.46
C LEU A 191 -17.38 17.32 -16.61
N PRO A 192 -18.44 17.71 -17.35
CA PRO A 192 -18.92 16.89 -18.47
C PRO A 192 -17.88 16.71 -19.57
N ASN A 193 -17.09 17.75 -19.87
CA ASN A 193 -15.99 17.66 -20.84
C ASN A 193 -14.87 16.75 -20.33
N LEU A 194 -14.55 16.78 -19.03
CA LEU A 194 -13.60 15.86 -18.40
C LEU A 194 -14.09 14.41 -18.49
N VAL A 195 -15.31 14.13 -18.03
CA VAL A 195 -15.93 12.79 -18.05
C VAL A 195 -15.93 12.22 -19.48
N ARG A 196 -16.38 13.00 -20.47
CA ARG A 196 -16.41 12.59 -21.88
C ARG A 196 -15.02 12.29 -22.43
N SER A 197 -14.04 13.14 -22.12
CA SER A 197 -12.65 12.96 -22.58
C SER A 197 -12.01 11.74 -21.95
N THR A 198 -12.13 11.57 -20.63
CA THR A 198 -11.60 10.42 -19.88
C THR A 198 -12.21 9.10 -20.38
N ARG A 199 -13.53 9.05 -20.57
CA ARG A 199 -14.23 7.87 -21.12
C ARG A 199 -13.79 7.56 -22.55
N HIS A 200 -13.64 8.56 -23.42
CA HIS A 200 -13.21 8.35 -24.80
C HIS A 200 -11.74 7.91 -24.93
N LEU A 201 -10.85 8.46 -24.10
CA LEU A 201 -9.42 8.15 -24.13
C LEU A 201 -9.12 6.79 -23.49
N LEU A 202 -9.69 6.51 -22.31
CA LEU A 202 -9.38 5.30 -21.54
C LEU A 202 -10.27 4.11 -21.90
N GLY A 203 -11.49 4.34 -22.40
CA GLY A 203 -12.44 3.30 -22.80
C GLY A 203 -11.97 2.41 -23.96
N ARG A 204 -10.88 2.78 -24.67
CA ARG A 204 -10.28 1.96 -25.73
C ARG A 204 -9.65 0.66 -25.23
N ALA A 205 -9.28 0.59 -23.95
CA ALA A 205 -8.67 -0.60 -23.34
C ALA A 205 -9.69 -1.52 -22.63
N GLY A 206 -10.96 -1.13 -22.58
CA GLY A 206 -12.02 -1.84 -21.84
C GLY A 206 -12.96 -0.87 -21.12
N ARG A 207 -13.93 -1.40 -20.38
CA ARG A 207 -14.83 -0.59 -19.56
C ARG A 207 -14.04 0.10 -18.44
N LEU A 208 -14.07 1.42 -18.41
CA LEU A 208 -13.45 2.20 -17.35
C LEU A 208 -14.29 2.07 -16.07
N GLU A 209 -13.77 1.38 -15.06
CA GLU A 209 -14.44 1.27 -13.76
C GLU A 209 -14.21 2.51 -12.90
N LEU A 210 -12.99 3.05 -12.88
CA LEU A 210 -12.58 4.17 -12.05
C LEU A 210 -11.48 4.98 -12.75
N PHE A 211 -11.58 6.30 -12.68
CA PHE A 211 -10.46 7.20 -12.90
C PHE A 211 -10.24 8.07 -11.66
N ALA A 212 -8.99 8.18 -11.20
CA ALA A 212 -8.61 9.01 -10.06
C ALA A 212 -7.47 9.96 -10.47
N LEU A 213 -7.57 11.22 -10.06
CA LEU A 213 -6.61 12.27 -10.35
C LEU A 213 -6.20 12.99 -9.07
N GLU A 214 -4.92 12.92 -8.73
CA GLU A 214 -4.31 13.67 -7.63
C GLU A 214 -4.00 15.11 -8.07
N ARG A 215 -4.29 16.08 -7.20
CA ARG A 215 -4.07 17.51 -7.37
C ARG A 215 -3.54 18.10 -6.06
N ALA A 216 -2.93 19.28 -6.11
CA ALA A 216 -2.49 19.97 -4.89
C ALA A 216 -3.65 20.25 -3.89
N GLU A 217 -4.85 20.47 -4.42
CA GLU A 217 -6.09 20.72 -3.67
C GLU A 217 -6.73 19.44 -3.11
N GLY A 218 -6.26 18.25 -3.52
CA GLY A 218 -6.85 16.96 -3.14
C GLY A 218 -7.10 16.03 -4.32
N MET A 219 -8.06 15.11 -4.22
CA MET A 219 -8.32 14.12 -5.27
C MET A 219 -9.67 14.31 -5.97
N LEU A 220 -9.69 13.94 -7.25
CA LEU A 220 -10.91 13.88 -8.06
C LEU A 220 -11.08 12.44 -8.54
N PHE A 221 -12.21 11.83 -8.21
CA PHE A 221 -12.61 10.51 -8.67
C PHE A 221 -13.74 10.64 -9.70
N VAL A 222 -13.70 9.82 -10.75
CA VAL A 222 -14.76 9.65 -11.73
C VAL A 222 -15.15 8.18 -11.76
N PHE A 223 -16.42 7.91 -11.46
CA PHE A 223 -17.05 6.60 -11.48
C PHE A 223 -18.02 6.55 -12.66
N PRO A 224 -17.68 5.93 -13.81
CA PRO A 224 -18.60 5.81 -14.95
C PRO A 224 -19.77 4.87 -14.63
N VAL A 225 -20.98 5.31 -14.93
CA VAL A 225 -22.23 4.60 -14.63
C VAL A 225 -23.19 4.78 -15.83
N GLY A 226 -23.50 3.69 -16.54
CA GLY A 226 -24.20 3.73 -17.82
C GLY A 226 -23.55 4.73 -18.79
N GLU A 227 -24.34 5.65 -19.36
CA GLU A 227 -23.87 6.77 -20.21
C GLU A 227 -23.37 8.01 -19.44
N GLY A 228 -23.43 8.01 -18.10
CA GLY A 228 -22.97 9.12 -17.27
C GLY A 228 -21.79 8.76 -16.36
N ALA A 229 -21.57 9.61 -15.36
CA ALA A 229 -20.61 9.36 -14.29
C ALA A 229 -20.97 10.12 -13.01
N ILE A 230 -20.54 9.55 -11.89
CA ILE A 230 -20.49 10.23 -10.59
C ILE A 230 -19.06 10.76 -10.42
N VAL A 231 -18.93 12.06 -10.16
CA VAL A 231 -17.66 12.73 -9.89
C VAL A 231 -17.62 13.09 -8.41
N VAL A 232 -16.54 12.71 -7.72
CA VAL A 232 -16.33 12.98 -6.29
C VAL A 232 -15.03 13.76 -6.13
N VAL A 233 -15.10 14.95 -5.54
CA VAL A 233 -13.95 15.80 -5.23
C VAL A 233 -13.71 15.75 -3.73
N THR A 234 -12.46 15.53 -3.34
CA THR A 234 -12.05 15.37 -1.95
C THR A 234 -10.87 16.26 -1.62
N ARG A 235 -10.70 16.53 -0.32
CA ARG A 235 -9.48 17.10 0.27
C ARG A 235 -8.25 16.21 0.04
N PRO A 236 -7.03 16.73 0.28
CA PRO A 236 -5.82 15.92 0.40
C PRO A 236 -5.95 14.91 1.55
N ASN A 237 -5.17 13.84 1.50
CA ASN A 237 -5.15 12.77 2.52
C ASN A 237 -6.50 12.03 2.72
N VAL A 238 -7.40 12.05 1.73
CA VAL A 238 -8.62 11.22 1.77
C VAL A 238 -8.30 9.73 1.92
N ASN A 239 -9.07 9.04 2.75
CA ASN A 239 -9.08 7.58 2.78
C ASN A 239 -9.74 7.03 1.50
N ILE A 240 -8.92 6.69 0.50
CA ILE A 240 -9.39 6.11 -0.78
C ILE A 240 -10.28 4.89 -0.53
N GLY A 241 -9.93 4.06 0.46
CA GLY A 241 -10.70 2.87 0.82
C GLY A 241 -12.14 3.19 1.25
N ALA A 242 -12.37 4.33 1.90
CA ALA A 242 -13.71 4.77 2.27
C ALA A 242 -14.53 5.22 1.04
N VAL A 243 -13.90 5.91 0.08
CA VAL A 243 -14.56 6.29 -1.19
C VAL A 243 -14.89 5.04 -2.02
N LEU A 244 -13.98 4.07 -2.08
CA LEU A 244 -14.23 2.79 -2.76
C LEU A 244 -15.31 1.95 -2.06
N ALA A 245 -15.37 1.96 -0.73
CA ALA A 245 -16.43 1.29 0.02
C ALA A 245 -17.80 1.95 -0.21
N ALA A 246 -17.87 3.29 -0.24
CA ALA A 246 -19.10 4.01 -0.58
C ALA A 246 -19.58 3.71 -2.01
N ARG A 247 -18.65 3.55 -2.96
CA ARG A 247 -18.95 3.07 -4.33
C ARG A 247 -19.47 1.64 -4.33
N ALA A 248 -18.84 0.71 -3.61
CA ALA A 248 -19.33 -0.68 -3.52
C ALA A 248 -20.73 -0.76 -2.90
N ALA A 249 -20.99 -0.01 -1.82
CA ALA A 249 -22.31 0.08 -1.20
C ALA A 249 -23.38 0.71 -2.13
N LEU A 250 -22.97 1.57 -3.07
CA LEU A 250 -23.84 2.10 -4.11
C LEU A 250 -24.15 1.04 -5.19
N GLU A 251 -23.17 0.18 -5.53
CA GLU A 251 -23.35 -0.94 -6.46
C GLU A 251 -24.20 -2.07 -5.86
N GLU A 252 -24.14 -2.31 -4.55
CA GLU A 252 -25.02 -3.25 -3.83
C GLU A 252 -26.46 -2.76 -3.68
N ALA A 253 -26.71 -1.45 -3.85
CA ALA A 253 -28.03 -0.82 -3.70
C ALA A 253 -28.80 -0.65 -5.03
N ALA A 254 -28.28 -1.19 -6.14
CA ALA A 254 -28.76 -1.00 -7.51
C ALA A 254 -29.44 -2.24 -8.12
#